data_AF-A0A526YH84-F1
#
_entry.id   AF-A0A526YH84-F1
#
_cell.length_a   1.000
_cell.length_b   1.000
_cell.length_c   1.000
_cell.angle_alpha   90.00
_cell.angle_beta   90.00
_cell.angle_gamma   90.00
#
_symmetry.space_group_name_H-M   'P 1'
#
loop_
_entity.id
_entity.type
_entity.pdbx_description
1 polymer ?
#
loop_
_entity_poly.entity_id
_entity_poly.type
_entity_poly.pdbx_seq_one_letter_code
_entity_poly.pdbx_strand_id
1 'polypeptide(L)'
;KADWLDGAWSGLRTADNQDEQRRGKTAVPVKTLKEIGKKLTEVPKDYEAHRTILRFLENRRQAIESGEGIDWSTAEALAFGAILLDGNPVRLSGQDSERGTFSQRHSVLYDQRDETRYIPLNNLSA
;
A
#
# COMPACT_ATOMS: atom_id res chain seq x y z
N LYS A 1 6.64 28.77 22.22
CA LYS A 1 6.11 28.01 21.07
C LYS A 1 7.19 28.02 20.00
N ALA A 2 7.54 26.87 19.46
CA ALA A 2 8.50 26.78 18.36
C ALA A 2 7.85 27.34 17.09
N ASP A 3 8.32 28.50 16.62
CA ASP A 3 7.78 29.25 15.47
C ASP A 3 7.96 28.51 14.13
N TRP A 4 8.78 27.45 14.11
CA TRP A 4 9.15 26.70 12.91
C TRP A 4 8.22 25.51 12.60
N LEU A 5 7.18 25.27 13.40
CA LEU A 5 6.17 24.22 13.14
C LEU A 5 4.90 24.76 12.45
N ASP A 6 4.88 26.03 12.09
CA ASP A 6 3.77 26.63 11.36
C ASP A 6 3.74 26.18 9.89
N GLY A 7 2.56 26.24 9.26
CA GLY A 7 2.36 25.79 7.87
C GLY A 7 2.19 24.27 7.78
N ALA A 8 2.98 23.61 6.91
CA ALA A 8 2.83 22.18 6.60
C ALA A 8 3.05 21.23 7.80
N TRP A 9 3.61 21.72 8.90
CA TRP A 9 3.89 20.97 10.12
C TRP A 9 2.89 21.28 11.24
N SER A 10 1.83 22.03 10.92
CA SER A 10 0.77 22.37 11.86
C SER A 10 0.10 21.09 12.37
N GLY A 11 0.02 20.95 13.70
CA GLY A 11 -0.49 19.74 14.37
C GLY A 11 0.57 18.76 14.81
N LEU A 12 1.83 18.93 14.39
CA LEU A 12 2.98 18.21 14.95
C LEU A 12 3.54 18.96 16.16
N ARG A 13 4.13 18.21 17.09
CA ARG A 13 4.82 18.75 18.26
C ARG A 13 6.11 17.98 18.49
N THR A 14 7.04 18.59 19.24
CA THR A 14 8.22 17.87 19.75
C THR A 14 7.76 16.71 20.62
N ALA A 15 8.34 15.53 20.41
CA ALA A 15 8.07 14.37 21.25
C ALA A 15 8.60 14.58 22.67
N ASP A 16 7.89 14.04 23.64
CA ASP A 16 8.29 14.03 25.05
C ASP A 16 8.42 12.59 25.59
N ASN A 17 8.87 12.43 26.83
CA ASN A 17 9.06 11.11 27.45
C ASN A 17 7.77 10.26 27.51
N GLN A 18 6.58 10.87 27.44
CA GLN A 18 5.32 10.12 27.41
C GLN A 18 5.06 9.54 26.01
N ASP A 19 5.51 10.22 24.95
CA ASP A 19 5.41 9.71 23.58
C ASP A 19 6.29 8.49 23.35
N GLU A 20 7.44 8.37 24.02
CA GLU A 20 8.32 7.18 23.92
C GLU A 20 7.62 5.89 24.35
N GLN A 21 6.73 5.98 25.34
CA GLN A 21 5.98 4.83 25.85
C GLN A 21 4.66 4.61 25.09
N ARG A 22 4.27 5.55 24.23
CA ARG A 22 2.98 5.52 23.54
C ARG A 22 2.98 4.48 22.44
N ARG A 23 2.06 3.52 22.53
CA ARG A 23 1.69 2.66 21.40
C ARG A 23 0.67 3.40 20.53
N GLY A 24 0.99 3.60 19.26
CA GLY A 24 0.07 4.21 18.29
C GLY A 24 -1.22 3.41 18.14
N LYS A 25 -2.33 4.09 17.88
CA LYS A 25 -3.59 3.45 17.47
C LYS A 25 -3.58 3.31 15.95
N THR A 26 -3.08 2.19 15.46
CA THR A 26 -2.90 1.92 14.02
C THR A 26 -3.88 0.88 13.47
N ALA A 27 -4.84 0.45 14.29
CA ALA A 27 -5.84 -0.52 13.88
C ALA A 27 -6.76 0.07 12.81
N VAL A 28 -6.99 -0.69 11.75
CA VAL A 28 -7.89 -0.35 10.64
C VAL A 28 -9.03 -1.38 10.62
N PRO A 29 -10.28 -0.98 10.35
CA PRO A 29 -11.37 -1.94 10.21
C PRO A 29 -11.07 -3.00 9.15
N VAL A 30 -11.34 -4.27 9.47
CA VAL A 30 -11.11 -5.39 8.53
C VAL A 30 -11.84 -5.17 7.20
N LYS A 31 -13.03 -4.56 7.22
CA LYS A 31 -13.77 -4.19 6.03
C LYS A 31 -12.95 -3.29 5.09
N THR A 32 -12.32 -2.25 5.63
CA THR A 32 -11.46 -1.33 4.88
C THR A 32 -10.25 -2.05 4.31
N LEU A 33 -9.62 -2.96 5.07
CA LEU A 33 -8.51 -3.78 4.57
C LEU A 33 -8.94 -4.67 3.39
N LYS A 34 -10.15 -5.25 3.44
CA LYS A 34 -10.71 -6.03 2.33
C LYS A 34 -11.01 -5.18 1.10
N GLU A 35 -11.53 -3.97 1.28
CA GLU A 35 -11.76 -3.02 0.19
C GLU A 35 -10.45 -2.61 -0.50
N ILE A 36 -9.41 -2.29 0.29
CA ILE A 36 -8.05 -2.05 -0.22
C ILE A 36 -7.54 -3.27 -0.97
N GLY A 37 -7.65 -4.46 -0.38
CA GLY A 37 -7.19 -5.71 -0.97
C GLY A 37 -7.83 -6.03 -2.32
N LYS A 38 -9.14 -5.76 -2.45
CA LYS A 38 -9.85 -5.88 -3.73
C LYS A 38 -9.23 -4.97 -4.79
N LYS A 39 -8.96 -3.71 -4.45
CA LYS A 39 -8.34 -2.75 -5.38
C LYS A 39 -6.88 -3.09 -5.70
N LEU A 40 -6.12 -3.59 -4.74
CA LEU A 40 -4.73 -4.03 -4.92
C LEU A 40 -4.58 -5.20 -5.89
N THR A 41 -5.62 -6.01 -6.04
CA THR A 41 -5.62 -7.24 -6.84
C THR A 41 -6.45 -7.12 -8.12
N GLU A 42 -7.12 -5.98 -8.33
CA GLU A 42 -7.88 -5.67 -9.54
C GLU A 42 -6.94 -5.17 -10.64
N VAL A 43 -7.03 -5.80 -11.81
CA VAL A 43 -6.30 -5.42 -13.03
C VAL A 43 -7.33 -4.88 -14.03
N PRO A 44 -7.08 -3.75 -14.72
CA PRO A 44 -8.03 -3.22 -15.70
C PRO A 44 -8.35 -4.24 -16.80
N LYS A 45 -9.58 -4.21 -17.35
CA LYS A 45 -10.05 -5.21 -18.34
C LYS A 45 -9.17 -5.26 -19.59
N ASP A 46 -8.69 -4.11 -20.04
CA ASP A 46 -7.84 -3.98 -21.21
C ASP A 46 -6.36 -3.98 -20.84
N TYR A 47 -5.94 -4.77 -19.85
CA TYR A 47 -4.56 -4.81 -19.37
C TYR A 47 -3.98 -6.22 -19.41
N GLU A 48 -2.89 -6.41 -20.16
CA GLU A 48 -2.24 -7.71 -20.31
C GLU A 48 -1.11 -7.88 -19.29
N ALA A 49 -1.45 -8.29 -18.06
CA ALA A 49 -0.45 -8.60 -17.05
C ALA A 49 0.20 -9.98 -17.29
N HIS A 50 1.50 -10.09 -17.04
CA HIS A 50 2.21 -11.37 -17.15
C HIS A 50 1.57 -12.47 -16.28
N ARG A 51 1.46 -13.69 -16.81
CA ARG A 51 0.75 -14.82 -16.16
C ARG A 51 1.19 -15.09 -14.71
N THR A 52 2.48 -14.98 -14.42
CA THR A 52 3.01 -15.16 -13.04
C THR A 52 2.48 -14.09 -12.08
N ILE A 53 2.29 -12.87 -12.57
CA ILE A 53 1.75 -11.75 -11.79
C ILE A 53 0.27 -11.95 -11.52
N LEU A 54 -0.50 -12.42 -12.50
CA LEU A 54 -1.91 -12.77 -12.28
C LEU A 54 -2.08 -13.82 -11.19
N ARG A 55 -1.23 -14.87 -11.18
CA ARG A 55 -1.23 -15.88 -10.11
C ARG A 55 -0.86 -15.27 -8.75
N PHE A 56 0.12 -14.38 -8.72
CA PHE A 56 0.51 -13.67 -7.51
C PHE A 56 -0.63 -12.82 -6.94
N LEU A 57 -1.33 -12.05 -7.79
CA LEU A 57 -2.47 -11.22 -7.39
C LEU A 57 -3.64 -12.06 -6.90
N GLU A 58 -3.91 -13.20 -7.53
CA GLU A 58 -4.96 -14.12 -7.10
C GLU A 58 -4.65 -14.73 -5.72
N ASN A 59 -3.41 -15.17 -5.48
CA ASN A 59 -3.00 -15.68 -4.17
C ASN A 59 -3.13 -14.60 -3.09
N ARG A 60 -2.71 -13.36 -3.39
CA ARG A 60 -2.88 -12.21 -2.51
C ARG A 60 -4.37 -11.95 -2.22
N ARG A 61 -5.24 -12.01 -3.24
CA ARG A 61 -6.68 -11.81 -3.10
C ARG A 61 -7.29 -12.83 -2.13
N GLN A 62 -6.96 -14.10 -2.31
CA GLN A 62 -7.43 -15.18 -1.46
C GLN A 62 -6.99 -15.00 0.00
N ALA A 63 -5.71 -14.67 0.23
CA ALA A 63 -5.17 -14.45 1.57
C ALA A 63 -5.88 -13.28 2.30
N ILE A 64 -6.19 -12.19 1.58
CA ILE A 64 -6.92 -11.05 2.15
C ILE A 64 -8.39 -11.39 2.44
N GLU A 65 -9.05 -12.14 1.54
CA GLU A 65 -10.44 -12.54 1.71
C GLU A 65 -10.63 -13.49 2.89
N SER A 66 -9.75 -14.51 3.01
CA SER A 66 -9.75 -15.46 4.13
C SER A 66 -9.25 -14.85 5.43
N GLY A 67 -8.29 -13.91 5.35
CA GLY A 67 -7.57 -13.36 6.50
C GLY A 67 -6.44 -14.26 7.01
N GLU A 68 -6.15 -15.36 6.32
CA GLU A 68 -5.12 -16.33 6.67
C GLU A 68 -3.96 -16.30 5.68
N GLY A 69 -2.74 -16.57 6.16
CA GLY A 69 -1.57 -16.66 5.29
C GLY A 69 -1.12 -15.31 4.69
N ILE A 70 -1.46 -14.19 5.34
CA ILE A 70 -1.00 -12.85 4.94
C ILE A 70 0.54 -12.80 5.03
N ASP A 71 1.19 -12.67 3.89
CA ASP A 71 2.63 -12.51 3.80
C ASP A 71 3.07 -11.05 4.02
N TRP A 72 4.39 -10.85 4.07
CA TRP A 72 4.97 -9.53 4.34
C TRP A 72 4.57 -8.50 3.28
N SER A 73 4.59 -8.88 2.01
CA SER A 73 4.30 -7.98 0.90
C SER A 73 2.83 -7.53 0.89
N THR A 74 1.93 -8.42 1.27
CA THR A 74 0.50 -8.14 1.36
C THR A 74 0.20 -7.23 2.54
N ALA A 75 0.80 -7.50 3.71
CA ALA A 75 0.67 -6.63 4.88
C ALA A 75 1.23 -5.21 4.59
N GLU A 76 2.38 -5.11 3.92
CA GLU A 76 2.98 -3.85 3.49
C GLU A 76 2.03 -3.07 2.57
N ALA A 77 1.47 -3.73 1.54
CA ALA A 77 0.56 -3.09 0.60
C ALA A 77 -0.75 -2.62 1.27
N LEU A 78 -1.30 -3.41 2.20
CA LEU A 78 -2.48 -3.02 2.99
C LEU A 78 -2.21 -1.80 3.87
N ALA A 79 -1.03 -1.74 4.51
CA ALA A 79 -0.63 -0.60 5.32
C ALA A 79 -0.46 0.67 4.47
N PHE A 80 0.19 0.58 3.30
CA PHE A 80 0.27 1.71 2.38
C PHE A 80 -1.10 2.18 1.92
N GLY A 81 -1.99 1.24 1.58
CA GLY A 81 -3.36 1.59 1.19
C GLY A 81 -4.12 2.32 2.28
N ALA A 82 -3.99 1.88 3.54
CA ALA A 82 -4.64 2.56 4.67
C ALA A 82 -4.12 3.99 4.86
N ILE A 83 -2.80 4.18 4.81
CA ILE A 83 -2.16 5.50 4.93
C ILE A 83 -2.62 6.44 3.80
N LEU A 84 -2.72 5.92 2.58
CA LEU A 84 -3.20 6.66 1.40
C LEU A 84 -4.68 7.05 1.53
N LEU A 85 -5.54 6.17 2.04
CA LEU A 85 -6.95 6.49 2.30
C LEU A 85 -7.13 7.58 3.37
N ASP A 86 -6.22 7.64 4.34
CA ASP A 86 -6.17 8.74 5.33
C ASP A 86 -5.64 10.06 4.74
N GLY A 87 -5.32 10.09 3.44
CA GLY A 87 -4.85 11.28 2.72
C GLY A 87 -3.35 11.55 2.84
N ASN A 88 -2.58 10.60 3.39
CA ASN A 88 -1.15 10.76 3.60
C ASN A 88 -0.37 10.16 2.41
N PRO A 89 0.43 10.95 1.68
CA PRO A 89 1.16 10.44 0.53
C PRO A 89 2.29 9.50 0.97
N VAL A 90 2.45 8.40 0.24
CA VAL A 90 3.52 7.41 0.45
C VAL A 90 4.52 7.51 -0.69
N ARG A 91 5.80 7.69 -0.36
CA ARG A 91 6.91 7.62 -1.33
C ARG A 91 7.77 6.38 -1.06
N LEU A 92 7.87 5.52 -2.07
CA LEU A 92 8.80 4.39 -2.08
C LEU A 92 9.91 4.66 -3.08
N SER A 93 11.17 4.56 -2.66
CA SER A 93 12.33 4.92 -3.47
C SER A 93 13.49 3.95 -3.26
N GLY A 94 14.14 3.58 -4.36
CA GLY A 94 15.28 2.66 -4.37
C GLY A 94 15.35 1.88 -5.68
N GLN A 95 16.47 1.19 -5.90
CA GLN A 95 16.63 0.30 -7.06
C GLN A 95 15.60 -0.83 -6.99
N ASP A 96 14.93 -1.10 -8.10
CA ASP A 96 13.91 -2.15 -8.26
C ASP A 96 12.77 -2.11 -7.22
N SER A 97 12.53 -0.97 -6.56
CA SER A 97 11.59 -0.91 -5.44
C SER A 97 10.14 -1.14 -5.85
N GLU A 98 9.78 -0.87 -7.10
CA GLU A 98 8.44 -1.10 -7.65
C GLU A 98 8.06 -2.58 -7.70
N ARG A 99 8.95 -3.42 -8.25
CA ARG A 99 8.80 -4.88 -8.31
C ARG A 99 9.15 -5.54 -6.98
N GLY A 100 10.16 -4.99 -6.30
CA GLY A 100 10.91 -5.63 -5.24
C GLY A 100 12.06 -6.47 -5.80
N THR A 101 13.22 -6.37 -5.15
CA THR A 101 14.42 -7.15 -5.50
C THR A 101 14.14 -8.66 -5.52
N PHE A 102 13.31 -9.14 -4.61
CA PHE A 102 12.92 -10.55 -4.50
C PHE A 102 11.63 -10.88 -5.27
N SER A 103 11.20 -9.99 -6.17
CA SER A 103 9.94 -10.12 -6.92
C SER A 103 8.71 -10.34 -6.02
N GLN A 104 8.70 -9.68 -4.87
CA GLN A 104 7.69 -9.89 -3.84
C GLN A 104 6.61 -8.80 -3.79
N ARG A 105 6.88 -7.60 -4.31
CA ARG A 105 6.04 -6.43 -4.01
C ARG A 105 4.99 -6.18 -5.08
N HIS A 106 5.45 -6.01 -6.33
CA HIS A 106 4.62 -5.68 -7.49
C HIS A 106 3.67 -4.50 -7.24
N SER A 107 4.19 -3.39 -6.67
CA SER A 107 3.43 -2.15 -6.49
C SER A 107 3.12 -1.44 -7.80
N VAL A 108 3.92 -1.72 -8.83
CA VAL A 108 3.69 -1.29 -10.21
C VAL A 108 3.57 -2.54 -11.07
N LEU A 109 2.47 -2.62 -11.81
CA LEU A 109 2.25 -3.62 -12.84
C LEU A 109 2.70 -3.02 -14.18
N TYR A 110 3.10 -3.90 -15.10
CA TYR A 110 3.48 -3.53 -16.47
C TYR A 110 2.66 -4.35 -17.47
N ASP A 111 2.04 -3.68 -18.45
CA ASP A 111 1.33 -4.33 -19.55
C ASP A 111 2.34 -4.98 -20.50
N GLN A 112 2.11 -6.22 -20.90
CA GLN A 112 3.01 -6.97 -21.78
C GLN A 112 3.01 -6.46 -23.23
N ARG A 113 2.00 -5.68 -23.65
CA ARG A 113 1.84 -5.21 -25.04
C ARG A 113 2.59 -3.92 -25.30
N ASP A 114 2.50 -2.97 -24.37
CA ASP A 114 2.97 -1.59 -24.57
C ASP A 114 3.78 -1.02 -23.39
N GLU A 115 4.08 -1.84 -22.37
CA GLU A 115 4.82 -1.45 -21.16
C GLU A 115 4.16 -0.33 -20.34
N THR A 116 2.88 -0.05 -20.59
CA THR A 116 2.12 0.91 -19.79
C THR A 116 2.08 0.45 -18.34
N ARG A 117 2.27 1.41 -17.43
CA ARG A 117 2.30 1.14 -15.99
C ARG A 117 0.93 1.30 -15.38
N TYR A 118 0.57 0.36 -14.52
CA TYR A 118 -0.59 0.48 -13.64
C TYR A 118 -0.16 0.37 -12.18
N ILE A 119 -0.59 1.33 -11.35
CA ILE A 119 -0.24 1.39 -9.93
C ILE A 119 -1.54 1.19 -9.13
N PRO A 120 -1.83 -0.02 -8.62
CA PRO A 120 -3.08 -0.29 -7.92
C PRO A 120 -3.32 0.64 -6.71
N LEU A 121 -2.25 0.97 -5.97
CA LEU A 121 -2.31 1.88 -4.81
C LEU A 121 -2.73 3.31 -5.15
N ASN A 122 -2.59 3.74 -6.40
CA ASN A 122 -3.07 5.06 -6.84
C ASN A 122 -4.55 5.04 -7.28
N ASN A 123 -5.19 3.87 -7.30
CA ASN A 123 -6.54 3.65 -7.80
C ASN A 123 -7.45 3.03 -6.73
N LEU A 124 -7.26 3.43 -5.46
CA LEU A 124 -8.02 2.91 -4.32
C LEU A 124 -9.41 3.53 -4.19
N SER A 125 -9.59 4.79 -4.62
CA SER A 125 -10.89 5.45 -4.69
C SER A 125 -11.67 5.03 -5.95
N ALA A 126 -12.99 5.00 -5.85
CA ALA A 126 -13.87 4.88 -7.01
C ALA A 126 -13.90 6.19 -7.82
#